data_AF-A0A840KDY7-F1
#
_entry.id   AF-A0A840KDY7-F1
#
_cell.length_a   1.000
_cell.length_b   1.000
_cell.length_c   1.000
_cell.angle_alpha   90.00
_cell.angle_beta   90.00
_cell.angle_gamma   90.00
#
_symmetry.space_group_name_H-M   'P 1'
#
loop_
_entity.id
_entity.type
_entity.pdbx_description
1 polymer ?
#
loop_
_entity_poly.entity_id
_entity_poly.type
_entity_poly.pdbx_seq_one_letter_code
_entity_poly.pdbx_strand_id
1 'polypeptide(L)'
;MNRILGFTLLLSTFCLGQQSGNQEVEKPIHDLFKAMKNADPELLKSAFAEGAIFQTITKEGAVKTDNVQDFISTVSKVSKDDLDERITIEAIHVDGNLASVFTPYQFYYKGKFSHCGANSFQLVKQNDHWKIQYLIDTRRKDNCPNVK
;
A
#
# COMPACT_ATOMS: atom_id res chain seq x y z
N MET A 1 12.39 -66.53 -4.89
CA MET A 1 13.13 -65.45 -5.57
C MET A 1 12.36 -64.16 -5.33
N ASN A 2 12.71 -63.45 -4.25
CA ASN A 2 11.98 -62.29 -3.75
C ASN A 2 12.27 -61.06 -4.61
N ARG A 3 11.22 -60.35 -5.04
CA ARG A 3 11.33 -58.97 -5.53
C ARG A 3 10.50 -58.08 -4.62
N ILE A 4 11.16 -57.45 -3.65
CA ILE A 4 10.58 -56.42 -2.80
C ILE A 4 10.47 -55.16 -3.68
N LEU A 5 9.23 -54.78 -3.98
CA LEU A 5 8.90 -53.58 -4.73
C LEU A 5 8.98 -52.38 -3.76
N GLY A 6 10.12 -51.68 -3.77
CA GLY A 6 10.31 -50.47 -2.97
C GLY A 6 9.51 -49.31 -3.55
N PHE A 7 8.42 -48.93 -2.90
CA PHE A 7 7.63 -47.75 -3.24
C PHE A 7 8.22 -46.54 -2.51
N THR A 8 9.06 -45.76 -3.19
CA THR A 8 9.61 -44.52 -2.63
C THR A 8 8.56 -43.43 -2.71
N LEU A 9 7.93 -43.11 -1.58
CA LEU A 9 6.98 -42.00 -1.45
C LEU A 9 7.76 -40.67 -1.42
N LEU A 10 7.82 -39.98 -2.56
CA LEU A 10 8.27 -38.59 -2.64
C LEU A 10 7.20 -37.69 -2.01
N LEU A 11 7.36 -37.34 -0.74
CA LEU A 11 6.64 -36.20 -0.15
C LEU A 11 7.19 -34.92 -0.78
N SER A 12 6.53 -34.47 -1.85
CA SER A 12 6.67 -33.10 -2.35
C SER A 12 5.99 -32.15 -1.37
N THR A 13 6.75 -31.61 -0.43
CA THR A 13 6.34 -30.45 0.36
C THR A 13 6.11 -29.28 -0.60
N PHE A 14 4.84 -28.94 -0.84
CA PHE A 14 4.47 -27.69 -1.49
C PHE A 14 4.89 -26.52 -0.59
N CYS A 15 6.07 -25.94 -0.83
CA CYS A 15 6.45 -24.64 -0.29
C CYS A 15 5.59 -23.56 -0.95
N LEU A 16 4.38 -23.34 -0.43
CA LEU A 16 3.58 -22.14 -0.69
C LEU A 16 4.13 -20.98 0.16
N GLY A 17 5.40 -20.61 -0.06
CA GLY A 17 6.15 -19.77 0.87
C GLY A 17 6.06 -18.25 0.68
N GLN A 18 5.45 -17.74 -0.40
CA GLN A 18 5.67 -16.33 -0.75
C GLN A 18 4.44 -15.55 -1.27
N GLN A 19 3.30 -16.21 -1.49
CA GLN A 19 2.14 -15.55 -2.12
C GLN A 19 1.12 -15.00 -1.11
N SER A 20 0.94 -15.63 0.06
CA SER A 20 0.02 -15.16 1.10
C SER A 20 0.54 -13.92 1.84
N GLY A 21 1.86 -13.84 2.07
CA GLY A 21 2.49 -12.71 2.78
C GLY A 21 2.26 -11.37 2.07
N ASN A 22 2.30 -11.35 0.74
CA ASN A 22 2.09 -10.13 -0.04
C ASN A 22 0.66 -9.59 0.10
N GLN A 23 -0.35 -10.47 0.14
CA GLN A 23 -1.75 -10.03 0.26
C GLN A 23 -2.06 -9.37 1.61
N GLU A 24 -1.46 -9.86 2.70
CA GLU A 24 -1.64 -9.24 4.03
C GLU A 24 -0.92 -7.88 4.11
N VAL A 25 0.26 -7.75 3.50
CA VAL A 25 1.03 -6.49 3.44
C VAL A 25 0.29 -5.43 2.62
N GLU A 26 -0.36 -5.82 1.52
CA GLU A 26 -1.11 -4.90 0.67
C GLU A 26 -2.38 -4.36 1.34
N LYS A 27 -2.97 -5.11 2.28
CA LYS A 27 -4.25 -4.76 2.90
C LYS A 27 -4.32 -3.32 3.43
N PRO A 28 -3.44 -2.85 4.33
CA PRO A 28 -3.49 -1.47 4.83
C PRO A 28 -3.32 -0.41 3.73
N ILE A 29 -2.61 -0.73 2.63
CA ILE A 29 -2.46 0.17 1.48
C ILE A 29 -3.79 0.28 0.72
N HIS A 30 -4.46 -0.84 0.44
CA HIS A 30 -5.78 -0.83 -0.18
C HIS A 30 -6.83 -0.17 0.73
N ASP A 31 -6.76 -0.40 2.04
CA ASP A 31 -7.65 0.23 3.01
C ASP A 31 -7.47 1.75 3.06
N LEU A 32 -6.23 2.26 2.97
CA LEU A 32 -5.95 3.69 2.85
C LEU A 32 -6.70 4.31 1.65
N PHE A 33 -6.54 3.76 0.45
CA PHE A 33 -7.19 4.31 -0.75
C PHE A 33 -8.70 4.09 -0.78
N LYS A 34 -9.17 2.95 -0.27
CA LYS A 34 -10.60 2.70 -0.06
C LYS A 34 -11.21 3.70 0.91
N ALA A 35 -10.51 4.04 1.98
CA ALA A 35 -10.95 5.01 2.97
C ALA A 35 -11.00 6.43 2.38
N MET A 36 -9.98 6.82 1.60
CA MET A 36 -9.98 8.08 0.86
C MET A 36 -11.19 8.21 -0.06
N LYS A 37 -11.47 7.16 -0.84
CA LYS A 37 -12.61 7.13 -1.76
C LYS A 37 -13.96 7.19 -1.05
N ASN A 38 -14.08 6.54 0.11
CA ASN A 38 -15.33 6.51 0.86
C ASN A 38 -15.48 7.67 1.85
N ALA A 39 -14.50 8.57 1.96
CA ALA A 39 -14.42 9.58 3.02
C ALA A 39 -14.58 8.97 4.43
N ASP A 40 -13.94 7.83 4.67
CA ASP A 40 -14.04 7.03 5.90
C ASP A 40 -12.83 7.29 6.83
N PRO A 41 -12.95 8.19 7.84
CA PRO A 41 -11.83 8.52 8.71
C PRO A 41 -11.39 7.37 9.62
N GLU A 42 -12.30 6.47 9.99
CA GLU A 42 -11.98 5.36 10.91
C GLU A 42 -11.18 4.28 10.18
N LEU A 43 -11.58 3.91 8.97
CA LEU A 43 -10.80 3.00 8.14
C LEU A 43 -9.42 3.60 7.82
N LEU A 44 -9.39 4.91 7.49
CA LEU A 44 -8.15 5.62 7.20
C LEU A 44 -7.19 5.60 8.40
N LYS A 45 -7.69 5.96 9.59
CA LYS A 45 -6.92 5.90 10.83
C LYS A 45 -6.43 4.49 11.13
N SER A 46 -7.25 3.47 10.87
CA SER A 46 -6.88 2.07 11.11
C SER A 46 -5.76 1.56 10.19
N ALA A 47 -5.52 2.19 9.04
CA ALA A 47 -4.44 1.78 8.12
C ALA A 47 -3.04 2.17 8.64
N PHE A 48 -2.95 3.26 9.43
CA PHE A 48 -1.69 3.77 9.95
C PHE A 48 -1.33 3.17 11.32
N ALA A 49 -0.02 3.05 11.56
CA ALA A 49 0.52 2.79 12.90
C ALA A 49 0.45 4.06 13.76
N GLU A 50 0.51 3.90 15.08
CA GLU A 50 0.72 5.05 15.97
C GLU A 50 2.09 5.67 15.69
N GLY A 51 2.15 7.01 15.59
CA GLY A 51 3.38 7.72 15.26
C GLY A 51 3.84 7.57 13.80
N ALA A 52 2.95 7.16 12.89
CA ALA A 52 3.27 7.07 11.47
C ALA A 52 3.74 8.42 10.90
N ILE A 53 4.72 8.36 9.99
CA ILE A 53 5.27 9.53 9.29
C ILE A 53 4.64 9.60 7.90
N PHE A 54 4.10 10.77 7.55
CA PHE A 54 3.60 11.04 6.21
C PHE A 54 4.39 12.20 5.60
N GLN A 55 4.96 11.98 4.42
CA GLN A 55 5.76 12.98 3.72
C GLN A 55 5.36 13.11 2.25
N THR A 56 5.59 14.30 1.71
CA THR A 56 5.46 14.59 0.28
C THR A 56 6.77 15.17 -0.22
N ILE A 57 7.28 14.65 -1.34
CA ILE A 57 8.34 15.29 -2.13
C ILE A 57 7.67 16.31 -3.05
N THR A 58 7.96 17.60 -2.84
CA THR A 58 7.40 18.68 -3.66
C THR A 58 8.03 18.67 -5.06
N LYS A 59 7.46 19.45 -5.98
CA LYS A 59 7.99 19.57 -7.34
C LYS A 59 9.41 20.14 -7.37
N GLU A 60 9.77 20.93 -6.36
CA GLU A 60 11.08 21.55 -6.18
C GLU A 60 12.09 20.58 -5.53
N GLY A 61 11.65 19.36 -5.17
CA GLY A 61 12.49 18.33 -4.55
C GLY A 61 12.61 18.45 -3.03
N ALA A 62 11.91 19.39 -2.40
CA ALA A 62 11.87 19.49 -0.95
C ALA A 62 11.01 18.38 -0.33
N VAL A 63 11.40 17.88 0.85
CA VAL A 63 10.60 16.92 1.61
C VAL A 63 9.79 17.68 2.65
N LYS A 64 8.47 17.57 2.58
CA LYS A 64 7.54 18.13 3.55
C LYS A 64 6.94 17.00 4.39
N THR A 65 6.92 17.16 5.71
CA THR A 65 6.18 16.26 6.61
C THR A 65 4.79 16.82 6.87
N ASP A 66 3.78 15.97 6.66
CA ASP A 66 2.37 16.25 6.93
C ASP A 66 1.92 15.47 8.18
N ASN A 67 1.00 16.06 8.93
CA ASN A 67 0.42 15.39 10.09
C ASN A 67 -0.67 14.41 9.62
N VAL A 68 -0.59 13.15 10.08
CA VAL A 68 -1.54 12.10 9.69
C VAL A 68 -2.97 12.41 10.15
N GLN A 69 -3.16 13.03 11.31
CA GLN A 69 -4.50 13.42 11.80
C GLN A 69 -5.10 14.55 10.97
N ASP A 70 -4.30 15.53 10.55
CA ASP A 70 -4.76 16.59 9.65
C ASP A 70 -5.13 16.04 8.28
N PHE A 71 -4.36 15.07 7.78
CA PHE A 71 -4.70 14.34 6.56
C PHE A 71 -6.05 13.61 6.70
N ILE A 72 -6.25 12.86 7.79
CA ILE A 72 -7.51 12.17 8.08
C ILE A 72 -8.69 13.17 8.14
N SER A 73 -8.51 14.29 8.85
CA SER A 73 -9.52 15.34 8.95
C SER A 73 -9.83 16.00 7.62
N THR A 74 -8.84 16.10 6.72
CA THR A 74 -9.04 16.66 5.39
C THR A 74 -9.84 15.70 4.51
N VAL A 75 -9.51 14.41 4.54
CA VAL A 75 -10.25 13.38 3.80
C VAL A 75 -11.69 13.29 4.30
N SER A 76 -11.95 13.38 5.61
CA SER A 76 -13.31 13.27 6.14
C SER A 76 -14.24 14.44 5.76
N LYS A 77 -13.69 15.53 5.20
CA LYS A 77 -14.47 16.71 4.76
C LYS A 77 -14.86 16.66 3.29
N VAL A 78 -14.31 15.71 2.52
CA VAL A 78 -14.65 15.55 1.11
C VAL A 78 -15.90 14.70 0.94
N SER A 79 -16.55 14.79 -0.22
CA SER A 79 -17.66 13.89 -0.54
C SER A 79 -17.11 12.52 -0.97
N LYS A 80 -17.90 11.47 -0.72
CA LYS A 80 -17.61 10.14 -1.26
C LYS A 80 -17.38 10.21 -2.78
N ASP A 81 -16.44 9.41 -3.25
CA ASP A 81 -15.97 9.32 -4.64
C ASP A 81 -15.24 10.57 -5.20
N ASP A 82 -15.09 11.65 -4.40
CA ASP A 82 -14.33 12.83 -4.83
C ASP A 82 -12.83 12.56 -4.92
N LEU A 83 -12.29 11.70 -4.07
CA LEU A 83 -10.87 11.33 -4.05
C LEU A 83 -10.71 9.90 -4.56
N ASP A 84 -10.26 9.73 -5.80
CA ASP A 84 -10.07 8.41 -6.41
C ASP A 84 -8.60 8.26 -6.82
N GLU A 85 -7.79 7.74 -5.90
CA GLU A 85 -6.41 7.37 -6.17
C GLU A 85 -6.34 5.89 -6.58
N ARG A 86 -5.88 5.65 -7.82
CA ARG A 86 -5.77 4.32 -8.42
C ARG A 86 -4.31 3.93 -8.46
N ILE A 87 -3.95 2.93 -7.68
CA ILE A 87 -2.57 2.46 -7.55
C ILE A 87 -2.29 1.21 -8.38
N THR A 88 -1.02 0.94 -8.64
CA THR A 88 -0.51 -0.36 -9.08
C THR A 88 0.60 -0.76 -8.11
N ILE A 89 0.54 -1.99 -7.57
CA ILE A 89 1.65 -2.52 -6.78
C ILE A 89 2.77 -2.93 -7.75
N GLU A 90 3.90 -2.23 -7.70
CA GLU A 90 5.04 -2.52 -8.59
C GLU A 90 6.06 -3.45 -7.92
N ALA A 91 6.34 -3.22 -6.64
CA ALA A 91 7.30 -4.00 -5.89
C ALA A 91 6.87 -4.15 -4.42
N ILE A 92 7.07 -5.34 -3.87
CA ILE A 92 6.93 -5.65 -2.45
C ILE A 92 8.20 -6.38 -2.00
N HIS A 93 8.81 -5.89 -0.92
CA HIS A 93 9.89 -6.55 -0.21
C HIS A 93 9.48 -6.78 1.23
N VAL A 94 9.66 -7.99 1.75
CA VAL A 94 9.27 -8.37 3.11
C VAL A 94 10.47 -8.98 3.83
N ASP A 95 10.71 -8.52 5.06
CA ASP A 95 11.68 -9.08 6.00
C ASP A 95 11.05 -9.18 7.39
N GLY A 96 10.58 -10.39 7.75
CA GLY A 96 9.89 -10.64 9.00
C GLY A 96 8.69 -9.71 9.20
N ASN A 97 8.79 -8.81 10.18
CA ASN A 97 7.74 -7.85 10.55
C ASN A 97 7.86 -6.49 9.85
N LEU A 98 8.75 -6.36 8.86
CA LEU A 98 8.94 -5.16 8.04
C LEU A 98 8.57 -5.47 6.59
N ALA A 99 7.89 -4.54 5.93
CA ALA A 99 7.71 -4.59 4.48
C ALA A 99 7.89 -3.21 3.85
N SER A 100 8.44 -3.19 2.63
CA SER A 100 8.52 -2.02 1.78
C SER A 100 7.70 -2.24 0.52
N VAL A 101 6.87 -1.27 0.15
CA VAL A 101 6.00 -1.37 -1.02
C VAL A 101 6.08 -0.11 -1.86
N PHE A 102 6.29 -0.26 -3.16
CA PHE A 102 6.31 0.84 -4.12
C PHE A 102 5.09 0.78 -5.02
N THR A 103 4.36 1.89 -5.12
CA THR A 103 3.11 1.96 -5.88
C THR A 103 3.00 3.22 -6.73
N PRO A 104 3.21 3.14 -8.06
CA PRO A 104 2.76 4.19 -8.96
C PRO A 104 1.25 4.40 -8.85
N TYR A 105 0.80 5.64 -9.03
CA TYR A 105 -0.62 5.97 -8.94
C TYR A 105 -1.09 7.01 -9.96
N GLN A 106 -2.40 7.02 -10.19
CA GLN A 106 -3.13 8.10 -10.84
C GLN A 106 -4.20 8.63 -9.89
N PHE A 107 -4.27 9.95 -9.76
CA PHE A 107 -5.22 10.60 -8.89
C PHE A 107 -6.30 11.35 -9.68
N TYR A 108 -7.55 11.01 -9.38
CA TYR A 108 -8.72 11.65 -9.95
C TYR A 108 -9.45 12.40 -8.84
N TYR A 109 -9.73 13.69 -9.09
CA TYR A 109 -10.53 14.53 -8.22
C TYR A 109 -11.90 14.77 -8.87
N LYS A 110 -12.98 14.39 -8.22
CA LYS A 110 -14.35 14.50 -8.74
C LYS A 110 -14.50 13.87 -10.13
N GLY A 111 -13.92 12.69 -10.30
CA GLY A 111 -13.90 11.94 -11.55
C GLY A 111 -12.99 12.51 -12.65
N LYS A 112 -12.30 13.64 -12.43
CA LYS A 112 -11.37 14.24 -13.39
C LYS A 112 -9.94 13.92 -13.01
N PHE A 113 -9.14 13.52 -14.00
CA PHE A 113 -7.70 13.34 -13.79
C PHE A 113 -7.08 14.64 -13.27
N SER A 114 -6.27 14.54 -12.22
CA SER A 114 -5.66 15.68 -11.53
C SER A 114 -4.14 15.64 -11.62
N HIS A 115 -3.54 14.52 -11.22
CA HIS A 115 -2.09 14.29 -11.26
C HIS A 115 -1.78 12.79 -11.10
N CYS A 116 -0.51 12.44 -11.19
CA CYS A 116 0.00 11.11 -10.92
C CYS A 116 1.26 11.20 -10.05
N GLY A 117 1.76 10.04 -9.65
CA GLY A 117 2.98 9.97 -8.87
C GLY A 117 3.34 8.54 -8.54
N ALA A 118 4.11 8.42 -7.46
CA ALA A 118 4.36 7.16 -6.80
C ALA A 118 4.32 7.38 -5.30
N ASN A 119 3.82 6.37 -4.60
CA ASN A 119 3.90 6.23 -3.16
C ASN A 119 4.98 5.20 -2.83
N SER A 120 5.76 5.47 -1.79
CA SER A 120 6.66 4.51 -1.18
C SER A 120 6.24 4.30 0.27
N PHE A 121 5.90 3.06 0.60
CA PHE A 121 5.44 2.65 1.92
C PHE A 121 6.52 1.87 2.66
N GLN A 122 6.59 2.08 3.97
CA GLN A 122 7.14 1.13 4.92
C GLN A 122 6.02 0.69 5.86
N LEU A 123 5.84 -0.62 5.99
CA LEU A 123 4.85 -1.24 6.81
C LEU A 123 5.50 -2.04 7.93
N VAL A 124 4.82 -2.07 9.07
CA VAL A 124 5.22 -2.85 10.24
C VAL A 124 4.11 -3.79 10.64
N LYS A 125 4.45 -5.02 11.03
CA LYS A 125 3.51 -5.98 11.62
C LYS A 125 3.49 -5.79 13.14
N GLN A 126 2.35 -5.34 13.67
CA GLN A 126 2.11 -5.10 15.09
C GLN A 126 0.89 -5.90 15.54
N ASN A 127 1.03 -6.71 16.60
CA ASN A 127 -0.05 -7.58 17.10
C ASN A 127 -0.70 -8.39 15.97
N ASP A 128 0.12 -9.01 15.12
CA ASP A 128 -0.27 -9.76 13.92
C ASP A 128 -1.01 -8.99 12.82
N HIS A 129 -1.06 -7.65 12.89
CA HIS A 129 -1.66 -6.80 11.87
C HIS A 129 -0.64 -5.89 11.21
N TRP A 130 -0.67 -5.82 9.88
CA TRP A 130 0.14 -4.85 9.13
C TRP A 130 -0.44 -3.45 9.21
N LYS A 131 0.45 -2.46 9.39
CA LYS A 131 0.13 -1.04 9.49
C LYS A 131 1.15 -0.21 8.72
N ILE A 132 0.73 0.91 8.16
CA ILE A 132 1.63 1.87 7.51
C ILE A 132 2.38 2.65 8.59
N GLN A 133 3.70 2.49 8.65
CA GLN A 133 4.58 3.23 9.55
C GLN A 133 5.14 4.49 8.87
N TYR A 134 5.41 4.40 7.56
CA TYR A 134 5.91 5.52 6.78
C TYR A 134 5.29 5.50 5.39
N LEU A 135 4.83 6.67 4.94
CA LEU A 135 4.38 6.95 3.59
C LEU A 135 5.11 8.19 3.10
N ILE A 136 5.75 8.10 1.94
CA ILE A 136 6.22 9.26 1.20
C ILE A 136 5.69 9.24 -0.24
N ASP A 137 5.11 10.35 -0.68
CA ASP A 137 4.53 10.49 -2.01
C ASP A 137 5.27 11.51 -2.89
N THR A 138 5.19 11.32 -4.20
CA THR A 138 5.58 12.29 -5.22
C THR A 138 4.35 12.75 -5.98
N ARG A 139 4.37 13.98 -6.53
CA ARG A 139 3.25 14.52 -7.33
C ARG A 139 3.74 15.21 -8.59
N ARG A 140 3.22 14.79 -9.74
CA ARG A 140 3.55 15.36 -11.05
C ARG A 140 2.34 15.32 -11.99
N LYS A 141 2.30 16.25 -12.96
CA LYS A 141 1.26 16.30 -14.00
C LYS A 141 1.70 15.69 -15.32
N ASP A 142 3.01 15.62 -15.54
CA ASP A 142 3.64 15.14 -16.76
C ASP A 142 4.25 13.75 -16.56
N ASN A 143 4.52 13.04 -17.65
CA ASN A 143 5.14 11.71 -17.66
C ASN A 143 4.44 10.69 -16.72
N CYS A 144 3.12 10.71 -16.73
CA CYS A 144 2.32 9.79 -15.95
C CYS A 144 2.30 8.41 -16.61
N PRO A 145 2.80 7.36 -15.93
CA PRO A 145 2.69 6.00 -16.44
C PRO A 145 1.21 5.65 -16.64
N ASN A 146 0.88 5.04 -17.77
CA ASN A 146 -0.44 4.44 -18.04
C ASN A 146 -1.64 5.41 -18.05
N VAL A 147 -1.45 6.69 -18.37
CA VAL A 147 -2.57 7.52 -18.87
C VAL A 147 -2.85 7.05 -20.29
N LYS A 148 -3.78 6.09 -20.44
CA LYS A 148 -4.40 5.80 -21.73
C LYS A 148 -5.57 6.72 -21.94
#